data_AF-A0A926AWQ7-F1
#
_entry.id   AF-A0A926AWQ7-F1
#
_cell.length_a   1.000
_cell.length_b   1.000
_cell.length_c   1.000
_cell.angle_alpha   90.00
_cell.angle_beta   90.00
_cell.angle_gamma   90.00
#
_symmetry.space_group_name_H-M   'P 1'
#
loop_
_entity.id
_entity.type
_entity.pdbx_description
1 polymer ?
#
loop_
_entity_poly.entity_id
_entity_poly.type
_entity_poly.pdbx_seq_one_letter_code
_entity_poly.pdbx_strand_id
1 'polypeptide(L)' 'VVTFTDLNFPTVQSKFTDAGELLDNAYDSRVNAFLDELVWMSRALKWGRMNLPSKHHLPASAAQRT' A
#
# COMPACT_ATOMS: atom_id res chain seq x y z
N VAL A 1 5.30 2.05 -6.32
CA VAL A 1 5.52 0.84 -5.51
C VAL A 1 4.82 -0.27 -6.25
N VAL A 2 5.53 -1.33 -6.60
CA VAL A 2 4.93 -2.55 -7.13
C VAL A 2 4.60 -3.39 -5.89
N THR A 3 3.34 -3.80 -5.76
CA THR A 3 2.90 -4.78 -4.75
C THR A 3 2.90 -6.17 -5.41
N PHE A 4 3.26 -7.21 -4.68
CA PHE A 4 3.17 -8.61 -5.11
C PHE A 4 1.73 -9.06 -5.35
N THR A 5 0.79 -8.44 -4.65
CA THR A 5 -0.65 -8.66 -4.79
C THR A 5 -1.26 -7.49 -5.55
N ASP A 6 -1.48 -7.65 -6.85
CA ASP A 6 -2.16 -6.62 -7.64
C ASP A 6 -3.69 -6.71 -7.49
N LEU A 7 -4.33 -5.55 -7.35
CA LEU A 7 -5.78 -5.42 -7.36
C LEU A 7 -6.23 -4.78 -8.68
N ASN A 8 -6.95 -5.55 -9.50
CA ASN A 8 -7.53 -5.08 -10.76
C ASN A 8 -9.02 -5.41 -10.85
N PHE A 9 -9.82 -4.44 -11.29
CA PHE A 9 -11.25 -4.59 -11.58
C PHE A 9 -11.49 -4.54 -13.10
N PRO A 10 -11.32 -5.67 -13.83
CA PRO A 10 -11.65 -5.70 -15.24
C PRO A 10 -13.14 -5.40 -15.45
N THR A 11 -13.45 -4.49 -16.37
CA THR A 11 -14.84 -4.08 -16.68
C THR A 11 -15.56 -3.61 -15.40
N VAL A 12 -15.02 -2.58 -14.75
CA VAL A 12 -15.40 -2.11 -13.41
C VAL A 12 -16.91 -1.94 -13.22
N GLN A 13 -17.63 -1.45 -14.23
CA GLN A 13 -19.08 -1.27 -14.20
C GLN A 13 -19.88 -2.56 -13.99
N SER A 14 -19.29 -3.72 -14.30
CA SER A 14 -19.90 -5.04 -14.10
C SER A 14 -19.64 -5.65 -12.72
N LYS A 15 -18.90 -4.95 -11.86
CA LYS A 15 -18.42 -5.49 -10.57
C LYS A 15 -19.19 -4.95 -9.37
N PHE A 16 -20.03 -3.94 -9.57
CA PHE A 16 -20.78 -3.29 -8.50
C PHE A 16 -22.28 -3.33 -8.78
N THR A 17 -23.07 -3.42 -7.72
CA THR A 17 -24.52 -3.15 -7.76
C THR A 17 -24.77 -1.66 -7.95
N ASP A 18 -26.01 -1.28 -8.26
CA ASP A 18 -26.42 0.13 -8.31
C ASP A 18 -26.27 0.85 -6.95
N ALA A 19 -26.24 0.09 -5.84
CA ALA A 19 -25.97 0.62 -4.50
C ALA A 19 -24.46 0.79 -4.20
N GLY A 20 -23.58 0.39 -5.12
CA GLY A 20 -22.12 0.48 -4.97
C GLY A 20 -21.48 -0.68 -4.23
N GLU A 21 -22.19 -1.80 -4.05
CA GLU A 21 -21.66 -3.00 -3.38
C GLU A 21 -20.99 -3.93 -4.40
N LEU A 22 -19.92 -4.63 -4.00
CA LEU A 22 -19.26 -5.62 -4.86
C LEU A 22 -20.17 -6.83 -5.09
N LEU A 23 -20.27 -7.27 -6.34
CA LEU A 23 -21.06 -8.43 -6.74
C LEU A 23 -20.38 -9.77 -6.45
N ASP A 24 -19.05 -9.80 -6.44
CA ASP A 24 -18.24 -11.02 -6.29
C ASP A 24 -17.34 -10.90 -5.05
N ASN A 25 -17.64 -11.71 -4.04
CA ASN A 25 -16.91 -11.75 -2.77
C ASN A 25 -15.45 -12.19 -2.93
N ALA A 26 -15.04 -12.75 -4.08
CA ALA A 26 -13.62 -13.00 -4.35
C ALA A 26 -12.78 -11.72 -4.37
N TYR A 27 -13.41 -10.56 -4.62
CA TYR A 27 -12.73 -9.27 -4.53
C TYR A 27 -12.40 -8.88 -3.09
N ASP A 28 -13.14 -9.32 -2.08
CA ASP A 28 -12.81 -9.01 -0.68
C ASP A 28 -11.43 -9.55 -0.31
N SER A 29 -11.15 -10.80 -0.68
CA SER A 29 -9.85 -11.42 -0.45
C SER A 29 -8.72 -10.69 -1.19
N ARG A 30 -8.95 -10.30 -2.45
CA ARG A 30 -7.97 -9.55 -3.26
C ARG A 30 -7.71 -8.16 -2.71
N VAL A 31 -8.76 -7.44 -2.29
CA VAL A 31 -8.68 -6.13 -1.67
C VAL A 31 -7.91 -6.21 -0.37
N ASN A 32 -8.24 -7.17 0.49
CA ASN A 32 -7.55 -7.36 1.77
C ASN A 32 -6.06 -7.64 1.57
N ALA A 33 -5.70 -8.57 0.68
CA ALA A 33 -4.30 -8.89 0.40
C ALA A 33 -3.52 -7.67 -0.12
N PHE A 34 -4.09 -6.93 -1.07
CA PHE A 34 -3.48 -5.71 -1.60
C PHE A 34 -3.28 -4.63 -0.52
N LEU A 35 -4.30 -4.38 0.31
CA LEU A 35 -4.24 -3.36 1.35
C LEU A 35 -3.26 -3.75 2.47
N ASP A 36 -3.25 -5.02 2.89
CA ASP A 36 -2.29 -5.53 3.88
C ASP A 36 -0.85 -5.33 3.41
N GLU A 37 -0.59 -5.64 2.14
CA GLU A 37 0.73 -5.46 1.56
C GLU A 37 1.09 -3.97 1.42
N LEU A 38 0.16 -3.12 0.99
CA LEU A 38 0.38 -1.69 0.88
C LEU A 38 0.71 -1.06 2.24
N VAL A 39 0.03 -1.49 3.31
CA VAL A 39 0.33 -1.07 4.68
C VAL A 39 1.72 -1.55 5.09
N TRP A 40 2.08 -2.80 4.81
CA TRP A 40 3.39 -3.33 5.10
C TRP A 40 4.50 -2.55 4.38
N MET A 41 4.37 -2.33 3.07
CA MET A 41 5.30 -1.55 2.26
C MET A 41 5.43 -0.11 2.78
N SER A 42 4.33 0.52 3.15
CA SER A 42 4.34 1.88 3.70
C SER A 42 5.11 1.96 5.02
N ARG A 43 4.96 0.96 5.89
CA ARG A 43 5.73 0.84 7.14
C ARG A 43 7.22 0.61 6.88
N ALA A 44 7.55 -0.30 5.97
CA ALA A 44 8.93 -0.61 5.59
C ALA A 44 9.64 0.62 5.01
N LEU A 45 9.00 1.34 4.08
CA LEU A 45 9.53 2.55 3.47
C LEU A 45 9.68 3.69 4.49
N LYS A 46 8.70 3.87 5.38
CA LYS A 46 8.80 4.84 6.48
C LYS A 46 9.99 4.52 7.38
N TRP A 47 10.16 3.26 7.78
CA TRP A 47 11.31 2.86 8.59
C TRP A 47 12.63 3.10 7.84
N GLY A 48 12.71 2.70 6.57
CA GLY A 48 13.88 2.93 5.73
C GLY A 48 14.28 4.40 5.66
N ARG A 49 13.31 5.30 5.47
CA ARG A 49 13.55 6.75 5.48
C ARG A 49 14.14 7.27 6.79
N MET A 50 13.76 6.68 7.92
CA MET A 50 14.19 7.14 9.24
C MET A 50 15.57 6.60 9.64
N ASN A 51 15.95 5.43 9.12
CA ASN A 51 17.08 4.65 9.62
C ASN A 51 18.20 4.45 8.60
N LEU A 52 17.89 4.54 7.30
CA LEU A 52 18.89 4.40 6.24
C LEU A 52 19.41 5.78 5.84
N PRO A 53 20.74 5.99 5.81
CA PRO A 53 21.32 7.22 5.28
C PRO A 53 20.96 7.39 3.80
N SER A 54 20.54 8.59 3.42
CA SER A 54 20.29 8.97 2.04
C SER A 54 20.98 10.29 1.74
N LYS A 55 21.53 10.44 0.53
CA LYS A 55 22.08 11.72 0.06
C LYS A 55 21.05 12.84 0.04
N HIS A 56 19.76 12.50 0.06
CA HIS A 56 18.66 13.45 0.05
C HIS A 56 18.03 13.64 1.43
N HIS A 57 18.15 12.66 2.33
CA HIS A 57 17.40 12.63 3.59
C HIS A 57 18.34 12.18 4.71
N LEU A 58 18.53 13.04 5.72
CA LEU A 58 19.31 12.69 6.90
C LEU A 58 18.52 11.72 7.78
N PRO A 59 19.16 10.67 8.32
CA PRO A 59 18.50 9.77 9.27
C PRO A 59 18.11 10.54 10.53
N ALA A 60 17.04 10.11 11.20
CA ALA A 60 16.50 10.83 12.36
C ALA A 60 17.52 10.98 13.51
N SER A 61 18.46 10.04 13.62
CA SER A 61 19.56 10.10 14.59
C SER A 61 20.59 11.21 14.31
N ALA A 62 20.66 11.72 13.08
CA ALA A 62 21.54 12.82 12.70
C ALA A 62 20.91 14.20 12.94
N ALA A 63 19.57 14.29 12.97
CA ALA A 63 18.84 15.55 13.17
C ALA A 63 18.81 16.02 14.64
N GLN A 64 19.14 15.16 15.60
CA GLN A 64 19.13 15.46 17.04
C GLN A 64 20.48 15.99 17.59
N ARG A 65 21.48 16.24 16.72
CA ARG A 65 22.83 16.67 17.12
C ARG A 65 23.17 18.13 16.76
N THR A 66 22.18 18.95 16.44
CA THR A 66 22.31 20.39 16.14
C THR A 66 21.32 21.18 16.98
#